data_AF-A0A916IHF8-F1
#
_entry.id   AF-A0A916IHF8-F1
#
_cell.length_a   1.000
_cell.length_b   1.000
_cell.length_c   1.000
_cell.angle_alpha   90.00
_cell.angle_beta   90.00
_cell.angle_gamma   90.00
#
_symmetry.space_group_name_H-M   'P 1'
#
loop_
_entity.id
_entity.type
_entity.pdbx_description
1 polymer ?
#
loop_
_entity_poly.entity_id
_entity_poly.type
_entity_poly.pdbx_seq_one_letter_code
_entity_poly.pdbx_strand_id
1 'polypeptide(L)'
;MDAPVQLVFFGEVLAGFQPDAVKRDLGQALKLDEARIARLFSGARMVLKRSIANDDAQRYVKRLEQLGARIHVEPALDSGAPVVPPAAAISPPAAPLAAAPLATPVAAATIGAQDEEQIECPNCGERQSKRILCRACATDMPMGIAAKLEADQEARAARLAEVRARRGLREPAAAVDVDPDAPPLWGFGFSGRVARLPYATASAMLLTVMFLLAVFAMQRPGAGRVIFAGAGFVLAFVLSMRLAVLRCHDCNRHGWWSLFLFVPYAGFVASLVMSLMPGTPGDNDFGGQPRQGRWAFLLLALIGMGLSVALTARTVARLLDSVSIEASQEEEPGEAAGLEEALGSSAAAEAFRNEYALAPTHKAFAVSSSGSWGYRIGVGSMDEAVRGALANCEAHRKAYTPPCGLINVNGQWAPGAE
;
A
#
# COMPACT_ATOMS: atom_id res chain seq x y z
N MET A 1 41.20 -13.72 38.58
CA MET A 1 40.22 -13.41 37.51
C MET A 1 39.42 -14.67 37.33
N ASP A 2 38.18 -14.71 37.82
CA ASP A 2 37.35 -15.91 37.76
C ASP A 2 36.85 -16.11 36.34
N ALA A 3 37.03 -17.31 35.80
CA ALA A 3 36.56 -17.66 34.46
C ALA A 3 35.02 -17.55 34.40
N PRO A 4 34.44 -17.01 33.31
CA PRO A 4 33.00 -16.92 33.16
C PRO A 4 32.36 -18.31 33.14
N VAL A 5 31.23 -18.46 33.84
CA VAL A 5 30.43 -19.70 33.89
C VAL A 5 29.05 -19.50 33.30
N GLN A 6 28.38 -20.59 32.92
CA GLN A 6 27.01 -20.60 32.40
C GLN A 6 26.10 -21.49 33.25
N LEU A 7 24.83 -21.11 33.36
CA LEU A 7 23.80 -21.85 34.10
C LEU A 7 22.97 -22.69 33.12
N VAL A 8 22.96 -24.01 33.33
CA VAL A 8 22.26 -24.99 32.49
C VAL A 8 21.21 -25.73 33.31
N PHE A 9 20.04 -25.93 32.71
CA PHE A 9 18.92 -26.66 33.30
C PHE A 9 18.43 -27.75 32.36
N PHE A 10 18.14 -28.92 32.93
CA PHE A 10 17.74 -30.14 32.21
C PHE A 10 16.31 -30.58 32.54
N GLY A 11 15.50 -29.74 33.19
CA GLY A 11 14.13 -30.09 33.60
C GLY A 11 14.04 -30.91 34.89
N GLU A 12 15.14 -31.06 35.63
CA GLU A 12 15.19 -31.84 36.87
C GLU A 12 14.55 -31.07 38.06
N VAL A 13 13.67 -31.77 38.79
CA VAL A 13 12.99 -31.27 39.99
C VAL A 13 13.57 -31.97 41.23
N LEU A 14 13.86 -31.21 42.28
CA LEU A 14 14.41 -31.73 43.53
C LEU A 14 13.36 -32.56 44.31
N ALA A 15 13.83 -33.62 44.97
CA ALA A 15 12.98 -34.51 45.77
C ALA A 15 12.28 -33.73 46.90
N GLY A 16 10.95 -33.90 47.01
CA GLY A 16 10.11 -33.19 47.98
C GLY A 16 9.29 -32.03 47.40
N PHE A 17 9.53 -31.64 46.14
CA PHE A 17 8.75 -30.61 45.46
C PHE A 17 7.78 -31.22 44.43
N GLN A 18 6.56 -30.69 44.37
CA GLN A 18 5.57 -31.09 43.36
C GLN A 18 5.91 -30.45 42.01
N PRO A 19 6.00 -31.23 40.91
CA PRO A 19 6.48 -30.74 39.62
C PRO A 19 5.61 -29.60 39.05
N ASP A 20 4.31 -29.61 39.31
CA ASP A 20 3.41 -28.55 38.84
C ASP A 20 3.46 -27.28 39.69
N ALA A 21 3.88 -27.38 40.96
CA ALA A 21 4.18 -26.21 41.78
C ALA A 21 5.49 -25.54 41.29
N VAL A 22 6.54 -26.35 41.05
CA VAL A 22 7.84 -25.85 40.56
C VAL A 22 7.71 -25.19 39.19
N LYS A 23 6.92 -25.73 38.26
CA LYS A 23 6.63 -25.07 36.97
C LYS A 23 6.02 -23.68 37.13
N ARG A 24 5.07 -23.51 38.06
CA ARG A 24 4.43 -22.22 38.32
C ARG A 24 5.39 -21.24 38.98
N ASP A 25 6.12 -21.67 40.00
CA ASP A 25 7.01 -20.82 40.77
C ASP A 25 8.22 -20.38 39.93
N LEU A 26 8.78 -21.30 39.13
CA LEU A 26 9.86 -21.00 38.18
C LEU A 26 9.38 -20.10 37.04
N GLY A 27 8.15 -20.32 36.54
CA GLY A 27 7.49 -19.47 35.56
C GLY A 27 7.33 -18.03 36.04
N GLN A 28 6.93 -17.83 37.30
CA GLN A 28 6.80 -16.50 37.91
C GLN A 28 8.16 -15.84 38.16
N ALA A 29 9.14 -16.59 38.69
CA ALA A 29 10.47 -16.06 38.99
C ALA A 29 11.23 -15.61 37.74
N LEU A 30 11.04 -16.30 36.61
CA LEU A 30 11.69 -16.00 35.33
C LEU A 30 10.80 -15.20 34.36
N LYS A 31 9.54 -14.91 34.75
CA LYS A 31 8.51 -14.24 33.92
C LYS A 31 8.32 -14.90 32.56
N LEU A 32 8.13 -16.22 32.54
CA LEU A 32 8.00 -17.02 31.32
C LEU A 32 6.53 -17.41 31.07
N ASP A 33 6.18 -17.49 29.78
CA ASP A 33 4.90 -17.98 29.28
C ASP A 33 4.80 -19.51 29.36
N GLU A 34 3.58 -20.03 29.44
CA GLU A 34 3.29 -21.46 29.68
C GLU A 34 3.94 -22.38 28.62
N ALA A 35 3.98 -21.95 27.36
CA ALA A 35 4.63 -22.67 26.26
C ALA A 35 6.16 -22.78 26.46
N ARG A 36 6.79 -21.77 27.06
CA ARG A 36 8.24 -21.71 27.30
C ARG A 36 8.63 -22.45 28.58
N ILE A 37 7.73 -22.51 29.56
CA ILE A 37 7.84 -23.39 30.73
C ILE A 37 7.78 -24.86 30.29
N ALA A 38 6.85 -25.23 29.40
CA ALA A 38 6.79 -26.60 28.86
C ALA A 38 8.08 -26.99 28.12
N ARG A 39 8.72 -26.04 27.43
CA ARG A 39 10.05 -26.24 26.81
C ARG A 39 11.17 -26.40 27.83
N LEU A 40 11.16 -25.65 28.95
CA LEU A 40 12.15 -25.80 30.03
C LEU A 40 12.14 -27.20 30.68
N PHE A 41 10.95 -27.80 30.80
CA PHE A 41 10.78 -29.14 31.39
C PHE A 41 10.72 -30.27 30.36
N SER A 42 11.12 -30.00 29.11
CA SER A 42 11.13 -31.00 28.02
C SER A 42 12.30 -32.00 28.09
N GLY A 43 13.19 -31.88 29.09
CA GLY A 43 14.40 -32.69 29.22
C GLY A 43 15.57 -32.23 28.34
N ALA A 44 15.36 -31.21 27.49
CA ALA A 44 16.40 -30.63 26.65
C ALA A 44 17.35 -29.72 27.46
N ARG A 45 18.62 -29.69 27.06
CA ARG A 45 19.64 -28.79 27.63
C ARG A 45 19.26 -27.32 27.39
N MET A 46 18.94 -26.59 28.45
CA MET A 46 18.51 -25.20 28.38
C MET A 46 19.49 -24.29 29.10
N VAL A 47 20.12 -23.36 28.38
CA VAL A 47 21.01 -22.36 28.98
C VAL A 47 20.16 -21.20 29.47
N LEU A 48 20.05 -21.02 30.79
CA LEU A 48 19.28 -19.92 31.38
C LEU A 48 20.00 -18.58 31.24
N LYS A 49 21.33 -18.58 31.45
CA LYS A 49 22.14 -17.35 31.41
C LYS A 49 23.60 -17.69 31.16
N ARG A 50 24.22 -16.95 30.23
CA ARG A 50 25.62 -17.10 29.78
C ARG A 50 26.51 -16.05 30.45
N SER A 51 27.80 -16.38 30.57
CA SER A 51 28.89 -15.47 30.97
C SER A 51 28.65 -14.71 32.28
N ILE A 52 28.48 -15.44 33.39
CA ILE A 52 28.30 -14.89 34.74
C ILE A 52 29.59 -15.13 35.55
N ALA A 53 29.93 -14.22 36.46
CA ALA A 53 30.94 -14.45 37.48
C ALA A 53 30.53 -15.61 38.41
N ASN A 54 31.50 -16.42 38.85
CA ASN A 54 31.24 -17.64 39.63
C ASN A 54 30.46 -17.37 40.93
N ASP A 55 30.79 -16.29 41.64
CA ASP A 55 30.10 -15.89 42.88
C ASP A 55 28.62 -15.54 42.66
N ASP A 56 28.30 -14.89 41.54
CA ASP A 56 26.93 -14.57 41.17
C ASP A 56 26.17 -15.82 40.71
N ALA A 57 26.84 -16.73 39.99
CA ALA A 57 26.24 -18.00 39.57
C ALA A 57 25.77 -18.83 40.78
N GLN A 58 26.56 -18.89 41.86
CA GLN A 58 26.16 -19.59 43.08
C GLN A 58 24.94 -18.97 43.77
N ARG A 59 24.78 -17.63 43.73
CA ARG A 59 23.59 -16.96 44.25
C ARG A 59 22.34 -17.31 43.45
N TYR A 60 22.46 -17.40 42.13
CA TYR A 60 21.37 -17.82 41.26
C TYR A 60 20.99 -19.29 41.48
N VAL A 61 21.97 -20.19 41.61
CA VAL A 61 21.72 -21.62 41.92
C VAL A 61 20.95 -21.75 43.22
N LYS A 62 21.42 -21.16 44.32
CA LYS A 62 20.74 -21.24 45.62
C LYS A 62 19.29 -20.75 45.59
N ARG A 63 19.02 -19.66 44.86
CA ARG A 63 17.67 -19.11 44.73
C ARG A 63 16.75 -20.03 43.92
N LEU A 64 17.27 -20.69 42.89
CA LEU A 64 16.48 -21.54 42.01
C LEU A 64 16.30 -22.97 42.58
N GLU A 65 17.26 -23.45 43.37
CA GLU A 65 17.11 -24.67 44.18
C GLU A 65 16.05 -24.51 45.28
N GLN A 66 15.92 -23.32 45.87
CA GLN A 66 14.81 -23.00 46.80
C GLN A 66 13.43 -23.09 46.14
N LEU A 67 13.36 -22.95 44.82
CA LEU A 67 12.14 -23.14 44.03
C LEU A 67 11.98 -24.58 43.53
N GLY A 68 12.86 -25.50 43.94
CA GLY A 68 12.77 -26.92 43.60
C GLY A 68 13.38 -27.32 42.26
N ALA A 69 14.13 -26.44 41.59
CA ALA A 69 14.79 -26.72 40.31
C ALA A 69 16.29 -27.02 40.49
N ARG A 70 16.78 -28.14 39.93
CA ARG A 70 18.22 -28.48 40.00
C ARG A 70 18.99 -27.85 38.85
N ILE A 71 20.02 -27.05 39.15
CA ILE A 71 20.79 -26.29 38.15
C ILE A 71 22.23 -26.74 38.12
N HIS A 72 22.76 -26.89 36.90
CA HIS A 72 24.15 -27.23 36.65
C HIS A 72 24.95 -25.98 36.25
N VAL A 73 26.06 -25.75 36.93
CA VAL A 73 27.02 -24.69 36.58
C VAL A 73 28.11 -25.32 35.73
N GLU A 74 28.25 -24.86 34.49
CA GLU A 74 29.28 -25.31 33.56
C GLU A 74 30.25 -24.15 33.26
N PRO A 75 31.55 -24.40 33.02
CA PRO A 75 32.46 -23.38 32.51
C PRO A 75 31.99 -22.89 31.13
N ALA A 76 32.06 -21.59 30.86
CA ALA A 76 31.69 -21.04 29.56
C ALA A 76 32.77 -21.44 28.53
N LEU A 77 32.56 -22.57 27.84
CA LEU A 77 33.36 -22.99 26.71
C LEU A 77 32.72 -22.47 25.42
N ASP A 78 33.46 -21.63 24.69
CA ASP A 78 33.17 -21.23 23.32
C ASP A 78 33.45 -22.41 22.38
N SER A 79 32.55 -23.39 22.27
CA SER A 79 32.39 -24.26 21.09
C SER A 79 31.27 -25.29 21.28
N GLY A 80 30.40 -25.39 20.28
CA GLY A 80 29.46 -26.49 20.14
C GLY A 80 30.19 -27.76 19.72
N ALA A 81 30.25 -28.73 20.63
CA ALA A 81 30.52 -30.13 20.31
C ALA A 81 29.65 -30.99 21.27
N PRO A 82 28.78 -31.88 20.76
CA PRO A 82 28.07 -32.81 21.63
C PRO A 82 29.03 -33.90 22.14
N VAL A 83 29.23 -33.95 23.45
CA VAL A 83 29.87 -35.09 24.13
C VAL A 83 28.85 -36.23 24.21
N VAL A 84 29.14 -37.34 23.54
CA VAL A 84 28.39 -38.60 23.63
C VAL A 84 28.83 -39.37 24.89
N PRO A 85 27.93 -39.83 25.77
CA PRO A 85 28.28 -40.76 26.84
C PRO A 85 28.45 -42.20 26.31
N PRO A 86 29.35 -43.03 26.87
CA PRO A 86 29.72 -44.31 26.30
C PRO A 86 28.67 -45.40 26.56
N ALA A 87 28.51 -46.25 25.54
CA ALA A 87 27.62 -47.40 25.51
C ALA A 87 27.98 -48.45 26.58
N ALA A 88 26.97 -48.88 27.35
CA ALA A 88 27.02 -50.12 28.11
C ALA A 88 26.50 -51.28 27.24
N ALA A 89 27.34 -52.30 27.11
CA ALA A 89 27.09 -53.53 26.37
C ALA A 89 26.16 -54.48 27.11
N ILE A 90 25.22 -55.12 26.39
CA ILE A 90 24.66 -56.43 26.76
C ILE A 90 24.49 -57.26 25.48
N SER A 91 25.13 -58.43 25.45
CA SER A 91 25.10 -59.47 24.41
C SER A 91 23.78 -60.26 24.39
N PRO A 92 23.43 -60.96 23.28
CA PRO A 92 22.21 -61.77 23.17
C PRO A 92 22.42 -63.20 23.69
N PRO A 93 21.33 -63.97 23.88
CA PRO A 93 21.42 -65.41 23.65
C PRO A 93 20.45 -65.89 22.56
N ALA A 94 20.91 -66.95 21.91
CA ALA A 94 20.32 -67.66 20.78
C ALA A 94 19.22 -68.66 21.19
N ALA A 95 18.18 -68.76 20.34
CA ALA A 95 17.53 -69.98 19.75
C ALA A 95 17.12 -71.19 20.65
N PRO A 96 16.34 -72.22 20.16
CA PRO A 96 15.41 -72.34 19.02
C PRO A 96 14.07 -73.12 19.31
N LEU A 97 13.22 -73.28 18.26
CA LEU A 97 12.22 -74.35 17.99
C LEU A 97 10.99 -74.45 18.97
N ALA A 98 9.75 -74.78 18.59
CA ALA A 98 9.19 -75.44 17.41
C ALA A 98 7.64 -75.32 17.37
N ALA A 99 7.08 -75.72 16.22
CA ALA A 99 5.73 -76.29 15.99
C ALA A 99 4.51 -75.37 15.74
N ALA A 100 3.83 -75.69 14.64
CA ALA A 100 2.70 -75.01 13.98
C ALA A 100 1.33 -75.66 14.38
N PRO A 101 0.18 -75.55 13.65
CA PRO A 101 -0.24 -74.67 12.54
C PRO A 101 -1.73 -74.14 12.66
N LEU A 102 -2.20 -73.49 11.58
CA LEU A 102 -3.58 -73.30 11.09
C LEU A 102 -4.42 -72.10 11.60
N ALA A 103 -4.47 -71.04 10.79
CA ALA A 103 -5.71 -70.56 10.13
C ALA A 103 -5.41 -69.43 9.11
N THR A 104 -5.67 -69.69 7.84
CA THR A 104 -5.80 -68.72 6.72
C THR A 104 -7.24 -68.18 6.63
N PRO A 105 -7.56 -67.21 5.75
CA PRO A 105 -6.92 -65.92 5.50
C PRO A 105 -7.96 -64.79 5.62
N VAL A 106 -7.59 -63.60 6.10
CA VAL A 106 -8.35 -62.38 5.78
C VAL A 106 -7.45 -61.54 4.89
N ALA A 107 -7.91 -61.40 3.65
CA ALA A 107 -7.43 -60.44 2.69
C ALA A 107 -7.58 -59.02 3.28
N ALA A 108 -6.54 -58.54 3.95
CA ALA A 108 -6.33 -57.12 4.08
C ALA A 108 -5.71 -56.66 2.76
N ALA A 109 -6.61 -56.28 1.85
CA ALA A 109 -6.29 -55.50 0.68
C ALA A 109 -5.27 -54.43 1.04
N THR A 110 -4.16 -54.48 0.31
CA THR A 110 -3.27 -53.39 -0.05
C THR A 110 -3.62 -52.07 0.63
N ILE A 111 -2.84 -51.70 1.65
CA ILE A 111 -2.68 -50.29 2.00
C ILE A 111 -2.05 -49.67 0.75
N GLY A 112 -2.91 -49.14 -0.11
CA GLY A 112 -2.53 -48.37 -1.28
C GLY A 112 -1.66 -47.22 -0.79
N ALA A 113 -0.49 -47.15 -1.42
CA ALA A 113 0.52 -46.12 -1.25
C ALA A 113 -0.11 -44.78 -0.86
N GLN A 114 0.11 -44.36 0.38
CA GLN A 114 0.26 -42.94 0.63
C GLN A 114 1.44 -42.52 -0.23
N ASP A 115 1.28 -41.50 -1.07
CA ASP A 115 2.37 -40.88 -1.82
C ASP A 115 3.51 -40.56 -0.84
N GLU A 116 4.46 -41.49 -0.70
CA GLU A 116 5.64 -41.30 0.11
C GLU A 116 6.49 -40.28 -0.62
N GLU A 117 6.47 -39.05 -0.14
CA GLU A 117 7.34 -37.95 -0.59
C GLU A 117 8.80 -38.45 -0.61
N GLN A 118 9.27 -38.88 -1.80
CA GLN A 118 10.63 -39.38 -2.01
C GLN A 118 11.58 -38.19 -2.04
N ILE A 119 12.57 -38.20 -1.16
CA ILE A 119 13.61 -37.19 -1.06
C ILE A 119 14.98 -37.77 -1.42
N GLU A 120 15.84 -36.96 -2.04
CA GLU A 120 17.23 -37.32 -2.35
C GLU A 120 18.13 -36.92 -1.19
N CYS A 121 18.99 -37.85 -0.74
CA CYS A 121 19.97 -37.54 0.30
C CYS A 121 20.99 -36.50 -0.20
N PRO A 122 21.19 -35.37 0.50
CA PRO A 122 22.10 -34.31 0.07
C PRO A 122 23.57 -34.72 0.05
N ASN A 123 23.95 -35.74 0.83
CA ASN A 123 25.31 -36.24 0.97
C ASN A 123 25.64 -37.34 -0.05
N CYS A 124 24.83 -38.40 -0.14
CA CYS A 124 25.13 -39.57 -0.98
C CYS A 124 24.24 -39.73 -2.22
N GLY A 125 23.22 -38.89 -2.41
CA GLY A 125 22.32 -38.93 -3.59
C GLY A 125 21.25 -40.04 -3.59
N GLU A 126 21.14 -40.81 -2.51
CA GLU A 126 20.18 -41.92 -2.43
C GLU A 126 18.72 -41.42 -2.39
N ARG A 127 17.86 -41.94 -3.27
CA ARG A 127 16.41 -41.68 -3.28
C ARG A 127 15.69 -42.57 -2.28
N GLN A 128 15.03 -41.95 -1.30
CA GLN A 128 14.36 -42.66 -0.21
C GLN A 128 13.16 -41.88 0.31
N SER A 129 12.23 -42.56 0.97
CA SER A 129 11.15 -41.90 1.69
C SER A 129 11.70 -41.02 2.84
N LYS A 130 10.94 -40.00 3.24
CA LYS A 130 11.33 -39.03 4.28
C LYS A 130 11.67 -39.71 5.62
N ARG A 131 12.91 -39.57 6.07
CA ARG A 131 13.43 -40.10 7.36
C ARG A 131 14.36 -39.09 8.01
N ILE A 132 14.66 -39.24 9.30
CA ILE A 132 15.68 -38.41 9.97
C ILE A 132 17.08 -38.81 9.50
N LEU A 133 17.35 -40.11 9.34
CA LEU A 133 18.66 -40.61 8.91
C LEU A 133 18.57 -41.25 7.52
N CYS A 134 19.58 -41.00 6.69
CA CYS A 134 19.70 -41.65 5.39
C CYS A 134 19.94 -43.16 5.53
N ARG A 135 19.24 -43.96 4.73
CA ARG A 135 19.36 -45.43 4.69
C ARG A 135 20.73 -45.94 4.24
N ALA A 136 21.46 -45.15 3.43
CA ALA A 136 22.71 -45.56 2.81
C ALA A 136 23.94 -45.02 3.57
N CYS A 137 23.93 -43.74 3.97
CA CYS A 137 25.10 -43.08 4.57
C CYS A 137 24.89 -42.63 6.02
N ALA A 138 23.73 -42.93 6.64
CA ALA A 138 23.38 -42.56 8.01
C ALA A 138 23.48 -41.05 8.33
N THR A 139 23.51 -40.19 7.31
CA THR A 139 23.49 -38.73 7.49
C THR A 139 22.12 -38.27 7.97
N ASP A 140 22.09 -37.35 8.93
CA ASP A 140 20.88 -36.64 9.33
C ASP A 140 20.38 -35.81 8.12
N MET A 141 19.26 -36.23 7.53
CA MET A 141 18.70 -35.63 6.32
C MET A 141 18.18 -34.21 6.56
N PRO A 142 17.37 -33.90 7.60
CA PRO A 142 17.02 -32.53 7.93
C PRO A 142 18.23 -31.60 8.04
N MET A 143 19.26 -32.02 8.78
CA MET A 143 20.50 -31.25 8.94
C MET A 143 21.29 -31.13 7.63
N GLY A 144 21.43 -32.22 6.87
CA GLY A 144 22.15 -32.21 5.61
C GLY A 144 21.45 -31.37 4.54
N ILE A 145 20.10 -31.35 4.53
CA ILE A 145 19.31 -30.52 3.62
C ILE A 145 19.48 -29.06 4.01
N ALA A 146 19.40 -28.72 5.30
CA ALA A 146 19.64 -27.37 5.79
C ALA A 146 21.06 -26.88 5.43
N ALA A 147 22.10 -27.69 5.69
CA ALA A 147 23.48 -27.34 5.37
C ALA A 147 23.70 -27.15 3.85
N LYS A 148 23.09 -27.99 3.01
CA LYS A 148 23.16 -27.82 1.55
C LYS A 148 22.42 -26.57 1.08
N LEU A 149 21.30 -26.25 1.71
CA LEU A 149 20.54 -25.03 1.45
C LEU A 149 21.33 -23.78 1.84
N GLU A 150 22.02 -23.79 2.98
CA GLU A 150 22.92 -22.73 3.43
C GLU A 150 24.10 -22.56 2.46
N ALA A 151 24.78 -23.65 2.08
CA ALA A 151 25.87 -23.59 1.10
C ALA A 151 25.41 -23.06 -0.28
N ASP A 152 24.22 -23.47 -0.73
CA ASP A 152 23.62 -22.96 -1.95
C ASP A 152 23.27 -21.46 -1.83
N GLN A 153 22.82 -21.01 -0.66
CA GLN A 153 22.54 -19.60 -0.37
C GLN A 153 23.82 -18.77 -0.38
N GLU A 154 24.91 -19.24 0.24
CA GLU A 154 26.21 -18.57 0.25
C GLU A 154 26.78 -18.46 -1.17
N ALA A 155 26.78 -19.54 -1.94
CA ALA A 155 27.23 -19.54 -3.33
C ALA A 155 26.40 -18.60 -4.21
N ARG A 156 25.08 -18.51 -3.97
CA ARG A 156 24.21 -17.52 -4.64
C ARG A 156 24.54 -16.09 -4.22
N ALA A 157 24.74 -15.83 -2.93
CA ALA A 157 25.10 -14.52 -2.41
C ALA A 157 26.44 -14.03 -2.98
N ALA A 158 27.44 -14.91 -3.08
CA ALA A 158 28.73 -14.61 -3.70
C ALA A 158 28.59 -14.23 -5.18
N ARG A 159 27.81 -14.99 -5.97
CA ARG A 159 27.53 -14.66 -7.38
C ARG A 159 26.85 -13.29 -7.52
N LEU A 160 25.89 -12.98 -6.67
CA LEU A 160 25.20 -11.68 -6.69
C LEU A 160 26.12 -10.53 -6.27
N ALA A 161 27.00 -10.74 -5.29
CA ALA A 161 27.99 -9.76 -4.86
C ALA A 161 28.97 -9.42 -5.99
N GLU A 162 29.44 -10.44 -6.73
CA GLU A 162 30.33 -10.24 -7.88
C GLU A 162 29.66 -9.39 -8.99
N VAL A 163 28.41 -9.70 -9.33
CA VAL A 163 27.67 -8.93 -10.37
C VAL A 163 27.41 -7.49 -9.92
N ARG A 164 27.08 -7.27 -8.63
CA ARG A 164 26.93 -5.92 -8.06
C ARG A 164 28.22 -5.11 -8.15
N ALA A 165 29.35 -5.73 -7.80
CA ALA A 165 30.66 -5.11 -7.91
C ALA A 165 30.96 -4.67 -9.35
N ARG A 166 30.69 -5.54 -10.34
CA ARG A 166 30.85 -5.21 -11.77
C ARG A 166 30.00 -4.00 -12.22
N ARG A 167 28.81 -3.82 -11.65
CA ARG A 167 27.91 -2.70 -11.97
C ARG A 167 28.13 -1.45 -11.11
N GLY A 168 29.13 -1.45 -10.22
CA GLY A 168 29.39 -0.32 -9.31
C GLY A 168 28.24 -0.05 -8.33
N LEU A 169 27.41 -1.06 -8.06
CA LEU A 169 26.31 -0.94 -7.09
C LEU A 169 26.90 -1.06 -5.68
N ARG A 170 26.57 -0.10 -4.80
CA ARG A 170 27.01 -0.11 -3.40
C ARG A 170 26.52 -1.38 -2.70
N GLU A 171 27.38 -2.04 -1.95
CA GLU A 171 26.96 -3.14 -1.07
C GLU A 171 25.84 -2.65 -0.16
N PRO A 172 24.75 -3.43 0.01
CA PRO A 172 23.77 -3.10 1.03
C PRO A 172 24.52 -2.96 2.36
N ALA A 173 24.31 -1.84 3.06
CA ALA A 173 24.82 -1.69 4.41
C ALA A 173 24.48 -2.96 5.18
N ALA A 174 25.50 -3.56 5.82
CA ALA A 174 25.47 -4.86 6.48
C ALA A 174 24.06 -5.25 6.87
N ALA A 175 23.59 -6.38 6.33
CA ALA A 175 22.23 -6.89 6.51
C ALA A 175 21.75 -6.56 7.92
N VAL A 176 20.98 -5.46 8.04
CA VAL A 176 19.99 -5.36 9.09
C VAL A 176 19.20 -6.64 8.93
N ASP A 177 18.86 -7.30 10.03
CA ASP A 177 17.91 -8.42 10.05
C ASP A 177 16.60 -7.91 9.44
N VAL A 178 16.57 -7.80 8.12
CA VAL A 178 15.40 -7.52 7.32
C VAL A 178 14.67 -8.81 7.41
N ASP A 179 13.75 -8.84 8.37
CA ASP A 179 12.71 -9.85 8.46
C ASP A 179 12.31 -10.20 7.01
N PRO A 180 12.60 -11.42 6.53
CA PRO A 180 12.26 -11.83 5.17
C PRO A 180 10.75 -11.73 4.92
N ASP A 181 9.95 -11.61 5.99
CA ASP A 181 8.51 -11.39 5.96
C ASP A 181 8.07 -9.91 6.03
N ALA A 182 8.99 -8.95 6.28
CA ALA A 182 8.63 -7.53 6.33
C ALA A 182 8.32 -7.00 4.92
N PRO A 183 7.13 -6.43 4.68
CA PRO A 183 6.78 -5.91 3.37
C PRO A 183 7.70 -4.72 3.03
N PRO A 184 8.37 -4.72 1.85
CA PRO A 184 9.28 -3.63 1.44
C PRO A 184 8.58 -2.28 1.23
N LEU A 185 7.28 -2.20 1.53
CA LEU A 185 6.45 -1.02 1.44
C LEU A 185 6.77 0.01 2.53
N TRP A 186 7.35 -0.41 3.67
CA TRP A 186 7.65 0.46 4.80
C TRP A 186 9.16 0.75 4.86
N GLY A 187 9.53 2.04 4.82
CA GLY A 187 10.91 2.51 4.89
C GLY A 187 11.28 3.52 3.80
N PHE A 188 12.48 4.11 3.93
CA PHE A 188 13.02 5.13 3.02
C PHE A 188 14.17 4.61 2.14
N GLY A 189 14.55 3.34 2.27
CA GLY A 189 15.64 2.75 1.49
C GLY A 189 15.24 2.40 0.06
N PHE A 190 16.18 2.53 -0.88
CA PHE A 190 16.00 2.18 -2.31
C PHE A 190 16.48 0.75 -2.65
N SER A 191 16.91 -0.01 -1.65
CA SER A 191 17.38 -1.38 -1.82
C SER A 191 16.21 -2.36 -1.87
N GLY A 192 16.34 -3.40 -2.70
CA GLY A 192 15.33 -4.45 -2.87
C GLY A 192 14.50 -4.29 -4.14
N ARG A 193 13.42 -5.07 -4.19
CA ARG A 193 12.54 -5.23 -5.36
C ARG A 193 11.08 -5.26 -4.94
N VAL A 194 10.19 -4.75 -5.79
CA VAL A 194 8.75 -4.82 -5.59
C VAL A 194 8.09 -5.43 -6.82
N ALA A 195 7.29 -6.49 -6.61
CA ALA A 195 6.53 -7.15 -7.67
C ALA A 195 5.43 -6.23 -8.24
N ARG A 196 5.00 -6.52 -9.47
CA ARG A 196 3.99 -5.71 -10.20
C ARG A 196 2.67 -5.50 -9.45
N LEU A 197 2.15 -6.52 -8.74
CA LEU A 197 0.88 -6.40 -8.02
C LEU A 197 1.01 -5.46 -6.80
N PRO A 198 1.94 -5.68 -5.84
CA PRO A 198 2.17 -4.75 -4.75
C PRO A 198 2.53 -3.33 -5.21
N TYR A 199 3.26 -3.19 -6.33
CA TYR A 199 3.52 -1.90 -6.96
C TYR A 199 2.23 -1.20 -7.40
N ALA A 200 1.36 -1.91 -8.14
CA ALA A 200 0.09 -1.37 -8.60
C ALA A 200 -0.85 -1.03 -7.42
N THR A 201 -0.91 -1.88 -6.38
CA THR A 201 -1.74 -1.59 -5.19
C THR A 201 -1.26 -0.35 -4.46
N ALA A 202 0.04 -0.25 -4.20
CA ALA A 202 0.61 0.90 -3.49
C ALA A 202 0.45 2.19 -4.32
N SER A 203 0.64 2.10 -5.64
CA SER A 203 0.44 3.23 -6.56
C SER A 203 -1.02 3.71 -6.57
N ALA A 204 -2.00 2.79 -6.62
CA ALA A 204 -3.42 3.15 -6.57
C ALA A 204 -3.81 3.80 -5.23
N MET A 205 -3.33 3.26 -4.11
CA MET A 205 -3.54 3.87 -2.79
C MET A 205 -2.92 5.27 -2.72
N LEU A 206 -1.72 5.44 -3.25
CA LEU A 206 -1.01 6.71 -3.24
C LEU A 206 -1.71 7.77 -4.11
N LEU A 207 -2.18 7.38 -5.30
CA LEU A 207 -3.01 8.25 -6.16
C LEU A 207 -4.31 8.66 -5.45
N THR A 208 -4.93 7.75 -4.71
CA THR A 208 -6.12 8.08 -3.90
C THR A 208 -5.78 9.10 -2.81
N VAL A 209 -4.68 8.92 -2.09
CA VAL A 209 -4.22 9.88 -1.08
C VAL A 209 -3.93 11.25 -1.70
N MET A 210 -3.23 11.29 -2.84
CA MET A 210 -2.95 12.54 -3.55
C MET A 210 -4.22 13.24 -4.02
N PHE A 211 -5.20 12.49 -4.53
CA PHE A 211 -6.51 13.04 -4.90
C PHE A 211 -7.22 13.66 -3.68
N LEU A 212 -7.26 12.95 -2.55
CA LEU A 212 -7.88 13.45 -1.32
C LEU A 212 -7.15 14.70 -0.77
N LEU A 213 -5.82 14.74 -0.84
CA LEU A 213 -5.04 15.93 -0.48
C LEU A 213 -5.34 17.12 -1.41
N ALA A 214 -5.49 16.88 -2.72
CA ALA A 214 -5.90 17.91 -3.68
C ALA A 214 -7.27 18.49 -3.31
N VAL A 215 -8.25 17.62 -3.09
CA VAL A 215 -9.62 18.01 -2.69
C VAL A 215 -9.57 18.80 -1.38
N PHE A 216 -8.83 18.33 -0.37
CA PHE A 216 -8.67 19.01 0.92
C PHE A 216 -8.07 20.41 0.77
N ALA A 217 -7.08 20.58 -0.12
CA ALA A 217 -6.47 21.89 -0.39
C ALA A 217 -7.45 22.87 -1.08
N MET A 218 -8.38 22.37 -1.90
CA MET A 218 -9.32 23.21 -2.68
C MET A 218 -10.60 23.62 -1.94
N GLN A 219 -10.97 22.94 -0.84
CA GLN A 219 -12.27 23.19 -0.18
C GLN A 219 -12.44 24.60 0.40
N ARG A 220 -11.43 25.12 1.12
CA ARG A 220 -11.47 26.48 1.67
C ARG A 220 -10.07 27.08 1.66
N PRO A 221 -9.90 28.35 1.28
CA PRO A 221 -8.60 29.01 1.28
C PRO A 221 -8.07 29.12 2.71
N GLY A 222 -6.84 28.65 2.93
CA GLY A 222 -6.19 28.71 4.23
C GLY A 222 -4.74 28.24 4.15
N ALA A 223 -3.80 29.09 4.55
CA ALA A 223 -2.36 28.81 4.44
C ALA A 223 -1.96 27.49 5.11
N GLY A 224 -2.50 27.19 6.30
CA GLY A 224 -2.23 25.94 7.01
C GLY A 224 -2.64 24.67 6.24
N ARG A 225 -3.77 24.72 5.51
CA ARG A 225 -4.21 23.58 4.68
C ARG A 225 -3.32 23.40 3.46
N VAL A 226 -2.95 24.50 2.80
CA VAL A 226 -2.05 24.48 1.64
C VAL A 226 -0.69 23.92 2.04
N ILE A 227 -0.14 24.36 3.18
CA ILE A 227 1.13 23.84 3.72
C ILE A 227 1.01 22.35 4.05
N PHE A 228 -0.04 21.94 4.75
CA PHE A 228 -0.25 20.53 5.12
C PHE A 228 -0.41 19.64 3.88
N ALA A 229 -1.26 20.04 2.93
CA ALA A 229 -1.45 19.33 1.68
C ALA A 229 -0.13 19.27 0.91
N GLY A 230 0.57 20.39 0.75
CA GLY A 230 1.87 20.47 0.09
C GLY A 230 2.91 19.52 0.68
N ALA A 231 3.03 19.47 2.01
CA ALA A 231 3.89 18.51 2.70
C ALA A 231 3.48 17.06 2.40
N GLY A 232 2.18 16.78 2.38
CA GLY A 232 1.62 15.48 1.98
C GLY A 232 1.93 15.12 0.52
N PHE A 233 1.85 16.08 -0.40
CA PHE A 233 2.21 15.92 -1.82
C PHE A 233 3.69 15.57 -1.97
N VAL A 234 4.59 16.25 -1.24
CA VAL A 234 6.03 15.95 -1.26
C VAL A 234 6.31 14.56 -0.71
N LEU A 235 5.69 14.18 0.42
CA LEU A 235 5.85 12.84 0.98
C LEU A 235 5.33 11.77 0.01
N ALA A 236 4.15 11.99 -0.58
CA ALA A 236 3.58 11.08 -1.56
C ALA A 236 4.49 10.94 -2.80
N PHE A 237 5.08 12.04 -3.26
CA PHE A 237 6.04 12.04 -4.36
C PHE A 237 7.30 11.21 -4.03
N VAL A 238 7.87 11.37 -2.84
CA VAL A 238 9.05 10.58 -2.42
C VAL A 238 8.70 9.08 -2.37
N LEU A 239 7.53 8.73 -1.85
CA LEU A 239 7.08 7.34 -1.80
C LEU A 239 6.79 6.77 -3.20
N SER A 240 6.19 7.55 -4.11
CA SER A 240 5.95 7.11 -5.50
C SER A 240 7.26 6.87 -6.24
N MET A 241 8.22 7.78 -6.07
CA MET A 241 9.55 7.66 -6.67
C MET A 241 10.28 6.43 -6.16
N ARG A 242 10.21 6.17 -4.84
CA ARG A 242 10.78 4.95 -4.24
C ARG A 242 10.16 3.68 -4.84
N LEU A 243 8.83 3.61 -4.94
CA LEU A 243 8.14 2.45 -5.53
C LEU A 243 8.55 2.22 -6.99
N ALA A 244 8.67 3.30 -7.77
CA ALA A 244 9.12 3.24 -9.16
C ALA A 244 10.54 2.69 -9.28
N VAL A 245 11.47 3.16 -8.43
CA VAL A 245 12.85 2.64 -8.39
C VAL A 245 12.88 1.14 -8.06
N LEU A 246 12.13 0.72 -7.03
CA LEU A 246 12.06 -0.70 -6.63
C LEU A 246 11.39 -1.57 -7.71
N ARG A 247 10.48 -1.00 -8.52
CA ARG A 247 9.88 -1.66 -9.66
C ARG A 247 10.87 -1.78 -10.83
N CYS A 248 11.67 -0.75 -11.10
CA CYS A 248 12.77 -0.84 -12.07
C CYS A 248 13.79 -1.91 -11.67
N HIS A 249 14.13 -2.01 -10.38
CA HIS A 249 14.98 -3.06 -9.83
C HIS A 249 14.38 -4.46 -10.04
N ASP A 250 13.05 -4.61 -9.93
CA ASP A 250 12.38 -5.88 -10.24
C ASP A 250 12.47 -6.26 -11.73
N CYS A 251 12.63 -5.30 -12.64
CA CYS A 251 12.95 -5.54 -14.05
C CYS A 251 14.47 -5.65 -14.33
N ASN A 252 15.30 -5.79 -13.30
CA ASN A 252 16.77 -5.78 -13.40
C ASN A 252 17.32 -4.55 -14.15
N ARG A 253 16.71 -3.38 -13.91
CA ARG A 253 17.09 -2.10 -14.50
C ARG A 253 17.45 -1.09 -13.41
N HIS A 254 18.35 -0.16 -13.71
CA HIS A 254 18.75 0.89 -12.76
C HIS A 254 17.57 1.81 -12.41
N GLY A 255 17.54 2.31 -11.18
CA GLY A 255 16.49 3.21 -10.68
C GLY A 255 16.27 4.48 -11.51
N TRP A 256 17.28 4.95 -12.25
CA TRP A 256 17.17 6.11 -13.15
C TRP A 256 16.06 5.98 -14.21
N TRP A 257 15.66 4.75 -14.57
CA TRP A 257 14.55 4.53 -15.48
C TRP A 257 13.21 5.03 -14.93
N SER A 258 13.09 5.22 -13.61
CA SER A 258 11.91 5.84 -12.99
C SER A 258 11.69 7.29 -13.44
N LEU A 259 12.73 8.01 -13.88
CA LEU A 259 12.57 9.40 -14.34
C LEU A 259 11.69 9.54 -15.58
N PHE A 260 11.59 8.48 -16.40
CA PHE A 260 10.68 8.48 -17.56
C PHE A 260 9.21 8.62 -17.15
N LEU A 261 8.85 8.30 -15.90
CA LEU A 261 7.50 8.48 -15.38
C LEU A 261 7.08 9.96 -15.28
N PHE A 262 8.04 10.88 -15.28
CA PHE A 262 7.77 12.33 -15.21
C PHE A 262 7.68 13.00 -16.58
N VAL A 263 7.93 12.28 -17.67
CA VAL A 263 7.76 12.82 -19.02
C VAL A 263 6.26 12.87 -19.32
N PRO A 264 5.68 14.02 -19.69
CA PRO A 264 4.26 14.10 -20.04
C PRO A 264 3.89 13.08 -21.13
N TYR A 265 2.73 12.44 -20.98
CA TYR A 265 2.21 11.35 -21.84
C TYR A 265 3.05 10.06 -21.86
N ALA A 266 4.37 10.16 -22.11
CA ALA A 266 5.28 9.01 -22.10
C ALA A 266 5.38 8.36 -20.72
N GLY A 267 5.33 9.15 -19.65
CA GLY A 267 5.32 8.69 -18.27
C GLY A 267 4.06 7.91 -17.90
N PHE A 268 2.92 8.29 -18.48
CA PHE A 268 1.69 7.52 -18.34
C PHE A 268 1.82 6.14 -19.00
N VAL A 269 2.34 6.10 -20.23
CA VAL A 269 2.62 4.84 -20.94
C VAL A 269 3.64 4.01 -20.16
N ALA A 270 4.73 4.61 -19.68
CA ALA A 270 5.75 3.93 -18.89
C ALA A 270 5.18 3.36 -17.58
N SER A 271 4.27 4.08 -16.91
CA SER A 271 3.59 3.61 -15.71
C SER A 271 2.71 2.38 -15.98
N LEU A 272 1.96 2.39 -17.09
CA LEU A 272 1.19 1.24 -17.54
C LEU A 272 2.09 0.04 -17.86
N VAL A 273 3.17 0.27 -18.62
CA VAL A 273 4.14 -0.76 -18.96
C VAL A 273 4.75 -1.36 -17.69
N MET A 274 5.18 -0.53 -16.73
CA MET A 274 5.73 -1.02 -15.45
C MET A 274 4.70 -1.80 -14.63
N SER A 275 3.42 -1.43 -14.71
CA SER A 275 2.34 -2.12 -13.99
C SER A 275 2.00 -3.48 -14.60
N LEU A 276 2.15 -3.65 -15.91
CA LEU A 276 1.77 -4.86 -16.65
C LEU A 276 2.93 -5.81 -16.90
N MET A 277 4.13 -5.28 -17.13
CA MET A 277 5.33 -6.05 -17.44
C MET A 277 5.66 -7.02 -16.29
N PRO A 278 6.02 -8.28 -16.56
CA PRO A 278 6.52 -9.18 -15.53
C PRO A 278 7.93 -8.74 -15.06
N GLY A 279 8.24 -8.98 -13.78
CA GLY A 279 9.59 -8.83 -13.25
C GLY A 279 10.51 -9.97 -13.68
N THR A 280 11.81 -9.85 -13.39
CA THR A 280 12.77 -10.93 -13.65
C THR A 280 12.50 -12.15 -12.76
N PRO A 281 12.38 -13.37 -13.33
CA PRO A 281 12.18 -14.58 -12.56
C PRO A 281 13.43 -14.91 -11.73
N GLY A 282 13.23 -15.39 -10.51
CA GLY A 282 14.32 -15.71 -9.59
C GLY A 282 15.07 -14.49 -9.07
N ASP A 283 16.30 -14.72 -8.64
CA ASP A 283 17.16 -13.70 -8.03
C ASP A 283 17.78 -12.80 -9.11
N ASN A 284 17.95 -11.52 -8.78
CA ASN A 284 18.63 -10.57 -9.64
C ASN A 284 19.60 -9.67 -8.85
N ASP A 285 20.28 -8.76 -9.54
CA ASP A 285 21.26 -7.84 -9.00
C ASP A 285 20.76 -6.96 -7.84
N PHE A 286 19.44 -6.84 -7.65
CA PHE A 286 18.81 -6.03 -6.62
C PHE A 286 18.21 -6.85 -5.47
N GLY A 287 18.25 -8.18 -5.56
CA GLY A 287 17.85 -9.09 -4.48
C GLY A 287 17.11 -10.33 -4.97
N GLY A 288 16.71 -11.15 -4.01
CA GLY A 288 15.90 -12.33 -4.25
C GLY A 288 14.53 -12.01 -4.83
N GLN A 289 13.79 -13.04 -5.26
CA GLN A 289 12.48 -12.85 -5.86
C GLN A 289 11.50 -12.16 -4.88
N PRO A 290 10.84 -11.05 -5.28
CA PRO A 290 9.93 -10.35 -4.39
C PRO A 290 8.63 -11.13 -4.17
N ARG A 291 8.02 -10.90 -3.00
CA ARG A 291 6.73 -11.48 -2.65
C ARG A 291 5.65 -11.05 -3.64
N GLN A 292 4.90 -12.01 -4.14
CA GLN A 292 3.75 -11.76 -5.00
C GLN A 292 2.58 -11.21 -4.19
N GLY A 293 1.93 -10.17 -4.72
CA GLY A 293 0.72 -9.61 -4.12
C GLY A 293 -0.52 -10.44 -4.45
N ARG A 294 -1.61 -10.18 -3.73
CA ARG A 294 -2.93 -10.75 -4.01
C ARG A 294 -3.77 -9.73 -4.77
N TRP A 295 -4.49 -10.16 -5.79
CA TRP A 295 -5.33 -9.28 -6.62
C TRP A 295 -6.42 -8.52 -5.83
N ALA A 296 -6.81 -9.05 -4.67
CA ALA A 296 -7.95 -8.58 -3.90
C ALA A 296 -7.64 -7.21 -3.31
N PHE A 297 -6.39 -6.99 -2.90
CA PHE A 297 -5.93 -5.69 -2.41
C PHE A 297 -5.93 -4.65 -3.51
N LEU A 298 -5.63 -5.03 -4.76
CA LEU A 298 -5.71 -4.11 -5.90
C LEU A 298 -7.16 -3.70 -6.16
N LEU A 299 -8.07 -4.67 -6.21
CA LEU A 299 -9.50 -4.41 -6.41
C LEU A 299 -10.05 -3.51 -5.31
N LEU A 300 -9.72 -3.77 -4.04
CA LEU A 300 -10.13 -2.93 -2.92
C LEU A 300 -9.58 -1.49 -3.04
N ALA A 301 -8.31 -1.32 -3.42
CA ALA A 301 -7.73 0.00 -3.64
C ALA A 301 -8.43 0.75 -4.78
N LEU A 302 -8.73 0.08 -5.90
CA LEU A 302 -9.44 0.68 -7.04
C LEU A 302 -10.89 1.05 -6.69
N ILE A 303 -11.59 0.19 -5.97
CA ILE A 303 -12.95 0.47 -5.47
C ILE A 303 -12.93 1.69 -4.54
N GLY A 304 -11.97 1.76 -3.61
CA GLY A 304 -11.80 2.90 -2.71
C GLY A 304 -11.51 4.20 -3.45
N MET A 305 -10.66 4.15 -4.50
CA MET A 305 -10.39 5.30 -5.35
C MET A 305 -11.64 5.76 -6.10
N GLY A 306 -12.37 4.82 -6.73
CA GLY A 306 -13.61 5.10 -7.43
C GLY A 306 -14.69 5.69 -6.52
N LEU A 307 -14.83 5.17 -5.30
CA LEU A 307 -15.74 5.72 -4.30
C LEU A 307 -15.36 7.15 -3.89
N SER A 308 -14.07 7.42 -3.66
CA SER A 308 -13.57 8.75 -3.31
C SER A 308 -13.87 9.78 -4.40
N VAL A 309 -13.66 9.40 -5.67
CA VAL A 309 -13.98 10.24 -6.83
C VAL A 309 -15.49 10.45 -6.95
N ALA A 310 -16.30 9.40 -6.82
CA ALA A 310 -17.76 9.49 -6.92
C ALA A 310 -18.37 10.38 -5.82
N LEU A 311 -17.88 10.29 -4.59
CA LEU A 311 -18.30 11.14 -3.48
C LEU A 311 -17.94 12.60 -3.75
N THR A 312 -16.72 12.87 -4.22
CA THR A 312 -16.27 14.22 -4.55
C THR A 312 -17.10 14.81 -5.71
N ALA A 313 -17.33 14.04 -6.77
CA ALA A 313 -18.16 14.46 -7.90
C ALA A 313 -19.59 14.81 -7.45
N ARG A 314 -20.19 14.01 -6.56
CA ARG A 314 -21.51 14.32 -5.97
C ARG A 314 -21.51 15.62 -5.18
N THR A 315 -20.46 15.89 -4.40
CA THR A 315 -20.36 17.16 -3.64
C THR A 315 -20.21 18.37 -4.56
N VAL A 316 -19.43 18.24 -5.64
CA VAL A 316 -19.25 19.31 -6.63
C VAL A 316 -20.54 19.54 -7.41
N ALA A 317 -21.23 18.48 -7.84
CA ALA A 317 -22.51 18.61 -8.53
C ALA A 317 -23.54 19.36 -7.68
N ARG A 318 -23.67 19.03 -6.39
CA ARG A 318 -24.56 19.75 -5.46
C ARG A 318 -24.19 21.22 -5.31
N LEU A 319 -22.90 21.54 -5.34
CA LEU A 319 -22.43 22.93 -5.25
C LEU A 319 -22.79 23.72 -6.52
N LEU A 320 -22.59 23.11 -7.69
CA LEU A 320 -22.95 23.72 -8.96
C LEU A 320 -24.48 23.94 -9.06
N ASP A 321 -25.27 22.97 -8.58
CA ASP A 321 -26.73 23.10 -8.50
C ASP A 321 -27.16 24.22 -7.54
N SER A 322 -26.49 24.40 -6.39
CA SER A 322 -26.81 25.53 -5.50
C SER A 322 -26.50 26.88 -6.14
N VAL A 323 -25.39 26.99 -6.89
CA VAL A 323 -24.98 28.23 -7.55
C VAL A 323 -25.91 28.57 -8.74
N SER A 324 -26.38 27.55 -9.48
CA SER A 324 -27.34 27.78 -10.57
C SER A 324 -28.70 28.25 -10.07
N ILE A 325 -29.14 27.77 -8.90
CA ILE A 325 -30.36 28.23 -8.24
C ILE A 325 -30.22 29.68 -7.79
N GLU A 326 -29.11 30.06 -7.13
CA GLU A 326 -28.85 31.44 -6.72
C GLU A 326 -28.83 32.39 -7.93
N ALA A 327 -28.16 32.01 -9.02
CA ALA A 327 -28.13 32.79 -10.26
C ALA A 327 -29.53 32.97 -10.90
N SER A 328 -30.42 31.98 -10.75
CA SER A 328 -31.79 32.05 -11.26
C SER A 328 -32.71 32.90 -10.36
N GLN A 329 -32.32 33.15 -9.10
CA GLN A 329 -33.09 33.97 -8.16
C GLN A 329 -32.71 35.45 -8.20
N GLU A 330 -31.50 35.79 -8.68
CA GLU A 330 -31.07 37.18 -8.89
C GLU A 330 -31.69 37.84 -10.14
N GLU A 331 -32.28 37.07 -11.06
CA GLU A 331 -33.19 37.60 -12.07
C GLU A 331 -34.52 37.97 -11.39
N GLU A 332 -34.62 39.20 -10.87
CA GLU A 332 -35.84 39.81 -10.33
C GLU A 332 -37.02 39.56 -11.30
N PRO A 333 -37.95 38.63 -10.97
CA PRO A 333 -39.00 38.22 -11.90
C PRO A 333 -39.93 39.38 -12.27
N GLY A 334 -40.01 40.39 -11.40
CA GLY A 334 -40.80 41.60 -11.63
C GLY A 334 -40.18 42.58 -12.63
N GLU A 335 -38.86 42.67 -12.72
CA GLU A 335 -38.18 43.61 -13.63
C GLU A 335 -38.18 43.09 -15.07
N ALA A 336 -37.99 41.78 -15.27
CA ALA A 336 -38.09 41.16 -16.58
C ALA A 336 -39.52 41.22 -17.15
N ALA A 337 -40.53 40.92 -16.33
CA ALA A 337 -41.93 41.02 -16.71
C ALA A 337 -42.37 42.48 -16.98
N GLY A 338 -41.92 43.44 -16.15
CA GLY A 338 -42.22 44.86 -16.35
C GLY A 338 -41.60 45.43 -17.62
N LEU A 339 -40.39 44.98 -17.98
CA LEU A 339 -39.72 45.41 -19.21
C LEU A 339 -40.38 44.83 -20.47
N GLU A 340 -40.85 43.57 -20.42
CA GLU A 340 -41.60 42.96 -21.53
C GLU A 340 -42.93 43.65 -21.76
N GLU A 341 -43.65 44.01 -20.69
CA GLU A 341 -44.89 44.79 -20.78
C GLU A 341 -44.62 46.18 -21.37
N ALA A 342 -43.58 46.88 -20.90
CA ALA A 342 -43.23 48.22 -21.39
C ALA A 342 -42.76 48.24 -22.86
N LEU A 343 -42.14 47.16 -23.35
CA LEU A 343 -41.63 47.06 -24.72
C LEU A 343 -42.57 46.25 -25.66
N GLY A 344 -43.64 45.66 -25.13
CA GLY A 344 -44.66 44.91 -25.89
C GLY A 344 -44.14 43.66 -26.62
N SER A 345 -42.91 43.21 -26.36
CA SER A 345 -42.30 42.04 -27.00
C SER A 345 -41.13 41.49 -26.17
N SER A 346 -41.13 40.17 -25.95
CA SER A 346 -40.02 39.47 -25.30
C SER A 346 -38.70 39.59 -26.08
N ALA A 347 -38.76 39.59 -27.42
CA ALA A 347 -37.59 39.80 -28.27
C ALA A 347 -37.02 41.23 -28.15
N ALA A 348 -37.89 42.24 -27.98
CA ALA A 348 -37.45 43.61 -27.74
C ALA A 348 -36.81 43.76 -26.36
N ALA A 349 -37.38 43.11 -25.34
CA ALA A 349 -36.84 43.11 -23.98
C ALA A 349 -35.49 42.39 -23.88
N GLU A 350 -35.32 41.26 -24.58
CA GLU A 350 -34.05 40.56 -24.65
C GLU A 350 -32.96 41.41 -25.32
N ALA A 351 -33.24 42.00 -26.49
CA ALA A 351 -32.32 42.91 -27.16
C ALA A 351 -32.02 44.16 -26.32
N PHE A 352 -33.02 44.68 -25.59
CA PHE A 352 -32.84 45.81 -24.69
C PHE A 352 -31.87 45.47 -23.56
N ARG A 353 -32.02 44.31 -22.89
CA ARG A 353 -31.13 43.90 -21.78
C ARG A 353 -29.73 43.52 -22.25
N ASN A 354 -29.64 42.69 -23.27
CA ASN A 354 -28.39 42.05 -23.66
C ASN A 354 -27.47 42.96 -24.48
N GLU A 355 -28.03 43.94 -25.19
CA GLU A 355 -27.27 44.76 -26.14
C GLU A 355 -27.39 46.26 -25.83
N TYR A 356 -28.61 46.80 -25.72
CA TYR A 356 -28.82 48.23 -25.53
C TYR A 356 -28.43 48.73 -24.12
N ALA A 357 -28.83 48.00 -23.07
CA ALA A 357 -28.59 48.42 -21.68
C ALA A 357 -27.09 48.46 -21.35
N LEU A 358 -26.32 47.49 -21.86
CA LEU A 358 -24.86 47.39 -21.68
C LEU A 358 -24.07 48.40 -22.51
N ALA A 359 -24.64 48.96 -23.57
CA ALA A 359 -23.94 49.91 -24.44
C ALA A 359 -23.64 51.25 -23.74
N PRO A 360 -22.51 51.92 -24.08
CA PRO A 360 -22.13 53.22 -23.54
C PRO A 360 -23.04 54.37 -24.07
N THR A 361 -22.64 55.63 -23.84
CA THR A 361 -23.45 56.81 -24.18
C THR A 361 -23.76 56.94 -25.68
N HIS A 362 -24.76 57.78 -26.02
CA HIS A 362 -25.27 57.99 -27.38
C HIS A 362 -25.99 56.76 -27.94
N LYS A 363 -27.04 56.36 -27.22
CA LYS A 363 -27.90 55.24 -27.57
C LYS A 363 -29.37 55.65 -27.54
N ALA A 364 -30.17 55.07 -28.43
CA ALA A 364 -31.62 55.21 -28.41
C ALA A 364 -32.31 53.89 -28.80
N PHE A 365 -33.49 53.66 -28.21
CA PHE A 365 -34.34 52.50 -28.43
C PHE A 365 -35.76 52.96 -28.79
N ALA A 366 -36.31 52.40 -29.87
CA ALA A 366 -37.62 52.72 -30.39
C ALA A 366 -38.49 51.47 -30.54
N VAL A 367 -39.78 51.61 -30.25
CA VAL A 367 -40.77 50.54 -30.33
C VAL A 367 -42.07 51.08 -30.94
N SER A 368 -42.78 50.23 -31.66
CA SER A 368 -44.16 50.43 -32.08
C SER A 368 -45.07 49.48 -31.30
N SER A 369 -46.28 49.91 -30.98
CA SER A 369 -47.30 49.09 -30.31
C SER A 369 -47.71 47.83 -31.10
N SER A 370 -47.32 47.71 -32.38
CA SER A 370 -47.47 46.45 -33.13
C SER A 370 -46.36 45.43 -32.91
N GLY A 371 -45.40 45.71 -32.01
CA GLY A 371 -44.27 44.84 -31.68
C GLY A 371 -43.05 44.98 -32.59
N SER A 372 -43.03 45.97 -33.51
CA SER A 372 -41.82 46.32 -34.26
C SER A 372 -40.90 47.16 -33.36
N TRP A 373 -39.61 46.89 -33.35
CA TRP A 373 -38.64 47.59 -32.52
C TRP A 373 -37.33 47.81 -33.27
N GLY A 374 -36.50 48.69 -32.74
CA GLY A 374 -35.17 48.96 -33.29
C GLY A 374 -34.35 49.85 -32.37
N TYR A 375 -33.03 49.72 -32.44
CA TYR A 375 -32.12 50.48 -31.59
C TYR A 375 -30.86 50.90 -32.34
N ARG A 376 -30.18 51.91 -31.78
CA ARG A 376 -28.83 52.30 -32.20
C ARG A 376 -27.95 52.59 -31.01
N ILE A 377 -26.71 52.13 -31.10
CA ILE A 377 -25.66 52.24 -30.08
C ILE A 377 -24.34 52.62 -30.76
N GLY A 378 -23.42 53.25 -30.01
CA GLY A 378 -22.04 53.48 -30.47
C GLY A 378 -21.87 54.53 -31.56
N VAL A 379 -22.81 55.47 -31.68
CA VAL A 379 -22.76 56.56 -32.68
C VAL A 379 -22.14 57.83 -32.10
N GLY A 380 -21.68 58.73 -32.97
CA GLY A 380 -20.93 59.93 -32.59
C GLY A 380 -21.78 61.07 -32.02
N SER A 381 -23.12 60.98 -32.09
CA SER A 381 -24.03 62.01 -31.59
C SER A 381 -25.37 61.43 -31.13
N MET A 382 -26.04 62.12 -30.20
CA MET A 382 -27.35 61.70 -29.70
C MET A 382 -28.43 61.73 -30.80
N ASP A 383 -28.41 62.76 -31.65
CA ASP A 383 -29.40 62.93 -32.72
C ASP A 383 -29.29 61.84 -33.80
N GLU A 384 -28.08 61.32 -34.02
CA GLU A 384 -27.85 60.17 -34.88
C GLU A 384 -28.39 58.87 -34.25
N ALA A 385 -28.22 58.71 -32.94
CA ALA A 385 -28.76 57.55 -32.22
C ALA A 385 -30.28 57.52 -32.33
N VAL A 386 -30.93 58.66 -32.07
CA VAL A 386 -32.37 58.83 -32.13
C VAL A 386 -32.92 58.58 -33.54
N ARG A 387 -32.37 59.26 -34.56
CA ARG A 387 -32.82 59.09 -35.95
C ARG A 387 -32.60 57.67 -36.44
N GLY A 388 -31.45 57.08 -36.12
CA GLY A 388 -31.12 55.74 -36.55
C GLY A 388 -31.97 54.66 -35.85
N ALA A 389 -32.33 54.84 -34.58
CA ALA A 389 -33.20 53.92 -33.86
C ALA A 389 -34.63 53.93 -34.44
N LEU A 390 -35.19 55.13 -34.68
CA LEU A 390 -36.49 55.28 -35.34
C LEU A 390 -36.49 54.69 -36.75
N ALA A 391 -35.50 55.03 -37.57
CA ALA A 391 -35.39 54.49 -38.93
C ALA A 391 -35.26 52.96 -38.94
N ASN A 392 -34.54 52.39 -37.97
CA ASN A 392 -34.39 50.95 -37.84
C ASN A 392 -35.69 50.26 -37.43
N CYS A 393 -36.44 50.85 -36.51
CA CYS A 393 -37.76 50.35 -36.13
C CYS A 393 -38.75 50.46 -37.30
N GLU A 394 -38.78 51.59 -37.99
CA GLU A 394 -39.68 51.82 -39.13
C GLU A 394 -39.39 50.89 -40.31
N ALA A 395 -38.12 50.55 -40.56
CA ALA A 395 -37.74 49.60 -41.59
C ALA A 395 -38.36 48.20 -41.39
N HIS A 396 -38.66 47.83 -40.15
CA HIS A 396 -39.29 46.56 -39.78
C HIS A 396 -40.78 46.71 -39.45
N ARG A 397 -41.37 47.90 -39.68
CA ARG A 397 -42.78 48.19 -39.44
C ARG A 397 -43.62 47.78 -40.64
N LYS A 398 -44.79 47.19 -40.39
CA LYS A 398 -45.79 46.90 -41.43
C LYS A 398 -46.54 48.18 -41.81
N ALA A 399 -46.91 48.35 -43.08
CA ALA A 399 -47.49 49.59 -43.59
C ALA A 399 -48.74 50.10 -42.82
N TYR A 400 -49.54 49.18 -42.25
CA TYR A 400 -50.81 49.48 -41.59
C TYR A 400 -50.74 49.53 -40.05
N THR A 401 -49.55 49.54 -39.45
CA THR A 401 -49.40 49.57 -37.99
C THR A 401 -48.99 50.96 -37.46
N PRO A 402 -49.21 51.28 -36.17
CA PRO A 402 -48.82 52.58 -35.59
C PRO A 402 -47.33 52.89 -35.78
N PRO A 403 -46.94 54.17 -35.95
CA PRO A 403 -45.54 54.55 -36.14
C PRO A 403 -44.68 54.18 -34.92
N CYS A 404 -43.37 54.04 -35.14
CA CYS A 404 -42.44 53.78 -34.04
C CYS A 404 -42.25 55.03 -33.19
N GLY A 405 -42.29 54.87 -31.86
CA GLY A 405 -42.00 55.90 -30.88
C GLY A 405 -40.67 55.63 -30.18
N LEU A 406 -40.04 56.68 -29.67
CA LEU A 406 -38.86 56.55 -28.80
C LEU A 406 -39.33 56.15 -27.41
N ILE A 407 -38.70 55.13 -26.85
CA ILE A 407 -39.04 54.62 -25.52
C ILE A 407 -37.91 54.91 -24.53
N ASN A 408 -36.65 54.78 -24.97
CA ASN A 408 -35.50 55.08 -24.13
C ASN A 408 -34.42 55.80 -24.93
N VAL A 409 -33.87 56.88 -24.35
CA VAL A 409 -32.74 57.63 -24.92
C VAL A 409 -31.68 57.75 -23.84
N ASN A 410 -30.52 57.14 -24.08
CA ASN A 410 -29.36 57.20 -23.21
C ASN A 410 -29.65 56.83 -21.74
N GLY A 411 -30.55 55.87 -21.52
CA GLY A 411 -30.96 55.41 -20.20
C GLY A 411 -32.17 56.14 -19.61
N GLN A 412 -32.66 57.22 -20.23
CA GLN A 412 -33.86 57.93 -19.80
C GLN A 412 -35.08 57.44 -20.56
N TRP A 413 -36.15 57.11 -19.85
CA TRP A 413 -37.44 56.72 -20.43
C TRP A 413 -38.20 57.94 -20.95
N ALA A 414 -38.73 57.85 -22.17
CA ALA A 414 -39.48 58.94 -22.79
C ALA A 414 -40.87 59.07 -22.14
N PRO A 415 -41.38 60.30 -21.92
CA PRO A 415 -42.71 60.51 -21.37
C PRO A 415 -43.79 60.01 -22.34
N GLY A 416 -44.61 59.05 -21.90
CA GLY A 416 -45.67 58.42 -22.71
C GLY A 416 -45.40 56.96 -23.11
N ALA A 417 -44.40 56.31 -22.50
CA ALA A 417 -44.12 54.87 -22.65
C ALA A 417 -44.77 53.99 -21.56
N GLU A 418 -45.74 54.53 -20.79
CA GLU A 418 -46.55 53.80 -19.80
C GLU A 418 -47.90 53.35 -20.36
#